data_AF-A0A1B0DIS9-F1
#
_entry.id   AF-A0A1B0DIS9-F1
#
_cell.length_a   1.000
_cell.length_b   1.000
_cell.length_c   1.000
_cell.angle_alpha   90.00
_cell.angle_beta   90.00
_cell.angle_gamma   90.00
#
_symmetry.space_group_name_H-M   'P 1'
#
loop_
_entity.id
_entity.type
_entity.pdbx_description
1 polymer ?
#
loop_
_entity_poly.entity_id
_entity_poly.type
_entity_poly.pdbx_seq_one_letter_code
_entity_poly.pdbx_strand_id
1 'polypeptide(L)'
;MSSLSASAENLTDTQTNDGSSMCLELALEGERLCKSGDCRAGVAFFQAAIQAGTDDLRILSAIYSQLGNAYFYLGDYSKAMDFHKLDLTLARSMNDKLGEAKSSGNLGNTLKVMGRFDEAAICCERHLTLARQLGDRLSESRALYNLGNVYHSKGKHMGQRDPGDFSDDVKEALMKAVGYYQ
;
A
#
# COMPACT_ATOMS: atom_id res chain seq x y z
N MET A 1 -48.76 50.30 4.81
CA MET A 1 -47.73 50.12 5.86
C MET A 1 -47.34 48.65 5.87
N SER A 2 -46.15 48.39 5.35
CA SER A 2 -45.49 47.10 5.26
C SER A 2 -45.17 46.54 6.64
N SER A 3 -45.48 45.25 6.87
CA SER A 3 -44.75 44.45 7.86
C SER A 3 -44.56 43.04 7.31
N LEU A 4 -43.36 42.83 6.76
CA LEU A 4 -42.78 41.53 6.48
C LEU A 4 -42.33 40.93 7.82
N SER A 5 -42.90 39.80 8.23
CA SER A 5 -42.29 38.95 9.27
C SER A 5 -41.55 37.82 8.56
N ALA A 6 -40.29 38.08 8.24
CA ALA A 6 -39.31 37.04 7.93
C ALA A 6 -38.50 36.79 9.20
N SER A 7 -38.46 35.55 9.68
CA SER A 7 -37.36 34.97 10.47
C SER A 7 -37.68 33.51 10.80
N ALA A 8 -37.36 32.62 9.86
CA ALA A 8 -37.22 31.19 10.12
C ALA A 8 -35.96 30.70 9.39
N GLU A 9 -34.81 31.23 9.80
CA GLU A 9 -33.51 30.70 9.43
C GLU A 9 -32.70 30.51 10.71
N ASN A 10 -32.79 29.31 11.30
CA ASN A 10 -31.67 28.75 12.04
C ASN A 10 -31.84 27.24 12.27
N LEU A 11 -31.49 26.45 11.25
CA LEU A 11 -31.15 25.03 11.39
C LEU A 11 -29.92 24.78 10.52
N THR A 12 -28.78 25.31 10.97
CA THR A 12 -27.47 24.96 10.44
C THR A 12 -27.12 23.54 10.85
N ASP A 13 -27.43 22.62 9.95
CA ASP A 13 -26.48 21.66 9.37
C ASP A 13 -25.28 21.26 10.27
N THR A 14 -25.50 20.27 11.15
CA THR A 14 -24.45 19.65 11.98
C THR A 14 -24.68 18.14 12.15
N GLN A 15 -24.87 17.41 11.05
CA GLN A 15 -24.97 15.93 11.10
C GLN A 15 -24.09 15.16 10.10
N THR A 16 -23.15 15.82 9.42
CA THR A 16 -22.26 15.16 8.44
C THR A 16 -20.88 14.76 8.97
N ASN A 17 -20.58 14.95 10.26
CA ASN A 17 -19.21 14.81 10.79
C ASN A 17 -18.97 13.61 11.73
N ASP A 18 -19.99 12.81 12.05
CA ASP A 18 -19.88 11.73 13.05
C ASP A 18 -19.13 10.49 12.52
N GLY A 19 -19.50 10.03 11.31
CA GLY A 19 -18.88 8.86 10.68
C GLY A 19 -17.40 9.05 10.33
N SER A 20 -17.04 10.21 9.78
CA SER A 20 -15.64 10.52 9.44
C SER A 20 -14.75 10.65 10.67
N SER A 21 -15.27 11.21 11.77
CA SER A 21 -14.56 11.28 13.06
C SER A 21 -14.33 9.88 13.63
N MET A 22 -15.37 9.03 13.63
CA MET A 22 -15.27 7.65 14.13
C MET A 22 -14.30 6.80 13.31
N CYS A 23 -14.34 6.92 11.97
CA CYS A 23 -13.40 6.23 11.07
C CYS A 23 -11.94 6.58 11.42
N LEU A 24 -11.65 7.87 11.61
CA LEU A 24 -10.31 8.33 11.95
C LEU A 24 -9.85 7.80 13.32
N GLU A 25 -10.69 7.86 14.35
CA GLU A 25 -10.35 7.34 15.68
C GLU A 25 -10.05 5.84 15.65
N LEU A 26 -10.88 5.05 14.97
CA LEU A 26 -10.67 3.62 14.80
C LEU A 26 -9.37 3.34 14.03
N ALA A 27 -9.08 4.11 12.97
CA ALA A 27 -7.85 3.96 12.21
C ALA A 27 -6.60 4.28 13.04
N LEU A 28 -6.64 5.33 13.87
CA LEU A 28 -5.53 5.72 14.75
C LEU A 28 -5.27 4.64 15.81
N GLU A 29 -6.31 4.06 16.40
CA GLU A 29 -6.16 2.95 17.35
C GLU A 29 -5.62 1.69 16.66
N GLY A 30 -6.07 1.39 15.43
CA GLY A 30 -5.52 0.32 14.62
C GLY A 30 -4.02 0.48 14.35
N GLU A 31 -3.59 1.71 14.01
CA GLU A 31 -2.18 2.04 13.83
C GLU A 31 -1.38 1.87 15.12
N ARG A 32 -1.91 2.35 16.26
CA ARG A 32 -1.27 2.22 17.57
C ARG A 32 -1.05 0.75 17.94
N LEU A 33 -2.06 -0.10 17.73
CA LEU A 33 -2.00 -1.53 18.02
C LEU A 33 -0.96 -2.24 17.15
N CYS A 34 -0.95 -2.00 15.84
CA CYS A 34 0.09 -2.53 14.95
C CYS A 34 1.51 -2.11 15.38
N LYS A 35 1.70 -0.84 15.77
CA LYS A 35 3.00 -0.35 16.28
C LYS A 35 3.42 -1.01 17.60
N SER A 36 2.47 -1.40 18.44
CA SER A 36 2.72 -2.16 19.68
C SER A 36 2.92 -3.67 19.46
N GLY A 37 2.77 -4.15 18.23
CA GLY A 37 2.97 -5.56 17.85
C GLY A 37 1.69 -6.39 17.81
N ASP A 38 0.55 -5.87 18.25
CA ASP A 38 -0.75 -6.55 18.13
C ASP A 38 -1.43 -6.22 16.80
N CYS A 39 -0.83 -6.72 15.71
CA CYS A 39 -1.37 -6.52 14.36
C CYS A 39 -2.75 -7.17 14.16
N ARG A 40 -3.10 -8.21 14.93
CA ARG A 40 -4.41 -8.86 14.81
C ARG A 40 -5.51 -7.96 15.33
N ALA A 41 -5.32 -7.34 16.50
CA ALA A 41 -6.25 -6.33 16.99
C ALA A 41 -6.26 -5.11 16.05
N GLY A 42 -5.09 -4.66 15.59
CA GLY A 42 -4.99 -3.53 14.64
C GLY A 42 -5.81 -3.73 13.37
N VAL A 43 -5.77 -4.93 12.77
CA VAL A 43 -6.62 -5.30 11.63
C VAL A 43 -8.11 -5.14 11.95
N ALA A 44 -8.57 -5.59 13.11
CA ALA A 44 -9.98 -5.47 13.50
C ALA A 44 -10.43 -4.00 13.58
N PHE A 45 -9.58 -3.13 14.13
CA PHE A 45 -9.83 -1.69 14.19
C PHE A 45 -9.87 -1.04 12.81
N PHE A 46 -8.95 -1.38 11.91
CA PHE A 46 -8.99 -0.86 10.55
C PHE A 46 -10.22 -1.33 9.76
N GLN A 47 -10.65 -2.58 9.96
CA GLN A 47 -11.89 -3.08 9.34
C GLN A 47 -13.12 -2.35 9.88
N ALA A 48 -13.16 -2.09 11.19
CA ALA A 48 -14.20 -1.26 11.79
C ALA A 48 -14.17 0.18 11.24
N ALA A 49 -12.98 0.75 11.02
CA ALA A 49 -12.83 2.07 10.42
C ALA A 49 -13.41 2.13 8.99
N ILE A 50 -13.16 1.12 8.16
CA ILE A 50 -13.77 1.03 6.83
C ILE A 50 -15.29 0.92 6.92
N GLN A 51 -15.80 0.13 7.88
CA GLN A 51 -17.24 -0.05 8.09
C GLN A 51 -17.93 1.23 8.56
N ALA A 52 -17.26 2.05 9.38
CA ALA A 52 -17.74 3.36 9.81
C ALA A 52 -17.84 4.34 8.63
N GLY A 53 -16.95 4.19 7.63
CA GLY A 53 -16.96 4.97 6.41
C GLY A 53 -16.31 6.35 6.55
N THR A 54 -15.72 6.84 5.45
CA THR A 54 -15.19 8.20 5.35
C THR A 54 -15.26 8.69 3.91
N ASP A 55 -15.54 9.98 3.73
CA ASP A 55 -15.45 10.64 2.43
C ASP A 55 -14.02 11.15 2.13
N ASP A 56 -13.10 11.13 3.11
CA ASP A 56 -11.69 11.48 2.87
C ASP A 56 -10.94 10.27 2.29
N LEU A 57 -10.80 10.27 0.97
CA LEU A 57 -10.10 9.23 0.22
C LEU A 57 -8.63 9.06 0.66
N ARG A 58 -7.99 10.07 1.26
CA ARG A 58 -6.62 9.96 1.79
C ARG A 58 -6.58 9.14 3.06
N ILE A 59 -7.56 9.32 3.96
CA ILE A 59 -7.72 8.49 5.16
C ILE A 59 -7.99 7.05 4.72
N LEU A 60 -8.91 6.84 3.77
CA LEU A 60 -9.23 5.51 3.28
C LEU A 60 -8.04 4.81 2.62
N SER A 61 -7.24 5.52 1.81
CA SER A 61 -5.99 5.01 1.22
C SER A 61 -4.99 4.61 2.30
N ALA A 62 -4.80 5.45 3.33
CA ALA A 62 -3.92 5.14 4.45
C ALA A 62 -4.39 3.88 5.21
N ILE A 63 -5.69 3.72 5.45
CA ILE A 63 -6.25 2.53 6.09
C ILE A 63 -5.99 1.27 5.24
N TYR A 64 -6.23 1.32 3.93
CA TYR A 64 -5.93 0.20 3.03
C TYR A 64 -4.44 -0.15 3.02
N SER A 65 -3.55 0.85 2.99
CA SER A 65 -2.11 0.62 3.05
C SER A 65 -1.70 -0.08 4.34
N GLN A 66 -2.23 0.37 5.48
CA GLN A 66 -1.95 -0.17 6.81
C GLN A 66 -2.51 -1.59 6.98
N LEU A 67 -3.72 -1.87 6.48
CA LEU A 67 -4.28 -3.21 6.43
C LEU A 67 -3.43 -4.16 5.59
N GLY A 68 -2.97 -3.70 4.42
CA GLY A 68 -2.08 -4.48 3.56
C GLY A 68 -0.80 -4.86 4.31
N ASN A 69 -0.17 -3.91 4.98
CA ASN A 69 1.04 -4.14 5.77
C ASN A 69 0.78 -5.08 6.97
N ALA A 70 -0.35 -4.91 7.67
CA ALA A 70 -0.71 -5.74 8.80
C ALA A 70 -0.97 -7.20 8.37
N TYR A 71 -1.70 -7.41 7.28
CA TYR A 71 -1.88 -8.75 6.72
C TYR A 71 -0.58 -9.37 6.20
N PHE A 72 0.30 -8.57 5.60
CA PHE A 72 1.63 -9.01 5.20
C PHE A 72 2.43 -9.51 6.42
N TYR A 73 2.41 -8.74 7.52
CA TYR A 73 3.07 -9.13 8.78
C TYR A 73 2.48 -10.40 9.39
N LEU A 74 1.16 -10.59 9.28
CA LEU A 74 0.46 -11.79 9.76
C LEU A 74 0.63 -13.00 8.82
N GLY A 75 1.27 -12.85 7.66
CA GLY A 75 1.48 -13.91 6.67
C GLY A 75 0.28 -14.20 5.76
N ASP A 76 -0.81 -13.41 5.85
CA ASP A 76 -1.95 -13.51 4.94
C ASP A 76 -1.68 -12.67 3.68
N TYR A 77 -0.78 -13.18 2.84
CA TYR A 77 -0.30 -12.45 1.65
C TYR A 77 -1.38 -12.22 0.60
N SER A 78 -2.44 -13.04 0.58
CA SER A 78 -3.57 -12.82 -0.34
C SER A 78 -4.32 -11.54 0.03
N LYS A 79 -4.71 -11.38 1.32
CA LYS A 79 -5.37 -10.15 1.76
C LYS A 79 -4.45 -8.95 1.69
N ALA A 80 -3.16 -9.13 2.00
CA ALA A 80 -2.17 -8.06 1.85
C ALA A 80 -2.16 -7.51 0.42
N MET A 81 -2.15 -8.41 -0.58
CA MET A 81 -2.19 -8.03 -1.99
C MET A 81 -3.48 -7.29 -2.34
N ASP A 82 -4.63 -7.77 -1.88
CA ASP A 82 -5.93 -7.16 -2.18
C ASP A 82 -6.02 -5.73 -1.63
N PHE A 83 -5.62 -5.52 -0.37
CA PHE A 83 -5.61 -4.19 0.23
C PHE A 83 -4.56 -3.26 -0.38
N HIS A 84 -3.37 -3.75 -0.73
CA HIS A 84 -2.39 -2.93 -1.46
C HIS A 84 -2.85 -2.56 -2.87
N LYS A 85 -3.64 -3.40 -3.55
CA LYS A 85 -4.28 -3.05 -4.83
C LYS A 85 -5.36 -1.98 -4.67
N LEU A 86 -6.17 -2.06 -3.60
CA LEU A 86 -7.15 -1.02 -3.28
C LEU A 86 -6.46 0.32 -3.03
N ASP A 87 -5.41 0.33 -2.20
CA ASP A 87 -4.58 1.52 -1.94
C ASP A 87 -4.01 2.09 -3.25
N LEU A 88 -3.38 1.25 -4.08
CA LEU A 88 -2.83 1.67 -5.38
C LEU A 88 -3.89 2.26 -6.32
N THR A 89 -5.08 1.66 -6.35
CA THR A 89 -6.20 2.13 -7.17
C THR A 89 -6.66 3.51 -6.70
N LEU A 90 -6.76 3.71 -5.39
CA LEU A 90 -7.21 4.97 -4.80
C LEU A 90 -6.15 6.08 -4.96
N ALA A 91 -4.87 5.77 -4.76
CA ALA A 91 -3.78 6.70 -5.01
C ALA A 91 -3.76 7.18 -6.48
N ARG A 92 -4.01 6.28 -7.43
CA ARG A 92 -4.13 6.63 -8.85
C ARG A 92 -5.33 7.52 -9.14
N SER A 93 -6.50 7.22 -8.59
CA SER A 93 -7.71 8.04 -8.81
C SER A 93 -7.55 9.45 -8.22
N MET A 94 -6.81 9.59 -7.12
CA MET A 94 -6.47 10.89 -6.53
C MET A 94 -5.32 11.61 -7.23
N ASN A 95 -4.68 11.00 -8.24
CA ASN A 95 -3.42 11.47 -8.85
C ASN A 95 -2.28 11.68 -7.83
N ASP A 96 -2.31 10.99 -6.68
CA ASP A 96 -1.23 11.01 -5.70
C ASP A 96 -0.06 10.15 -6.17
N LYS A 97 0.94 10.80 -6.79
CA LYS A 97 2.12 10.11 -7.31
C LYS A 97 3.00 9.52 -6.22
N LEU A 98 3.05 10.15 -5.03
CA LEU A 98 3.83 9.64 -3.91
C LEU A 98 3.15 8.40 -3.31
N GLY A 99 1.83 8.45 -3.12
CA GLY A 99 1.02 7.32 -2.70
C GLY A 99 1.06 6.17 -3.71
N GLU A 100 0.98 6.47 -5.01
CA GLU A 100 1.09 5.48 -6.10
C GLU A 100 2.47 4.78 -6.06
N ALA A 101 3.55 5.53 -5.81
CA ALA A 101 4.89 4.96 -5.70
C ALA A 101 5.00 4.00 -4.49
N LYS A 102 4.52 4.44 -3.31
CA LYS A 102 4.55 3.62 -2.07
C LYS A 102 3.73 2.34 -2.21
N SER A 103 2.47 2.47 -2.63
CA SER A 103 1.56 1.34 -2.84
C SER A 103 2.07 0.36 -3.90
N SER A 104 2.68 0.85 -4.99
CA SER A 104 3.34 -0.01 -5.98
C SER A 104 4.50 -0.80 -5.37
N GLY A 105 5.33 -0.17 -4.52
CA GLY A 105 6.41 -0.86 -3.81
C GLY A 105 5.90 -1.93 -2.84
N ASN A 106 4.85 -1.65 -2.08
CA ASN A 106 4.25 -2.59 -1.13
C ASN A 106 3.61 -3.80 -1.85
N LEU A 107 2.87 -3.54 -2.93
CA LEU A 107 2.29 -4.58 -3.77
C LEU A 107 3.39 -5.45 -4.40
N GLY A 108 4.46 -4.83 -4.92
CA GLY A 108 5.62 -5.55 -5.46
C GLY A 108 6.29 -6.47 -4.44
N ASN A 109 6.49 -5.99 -3.21
CA ASN A 109 7.03 -6.81 -2.14
C ASN A 109 6.11 -7.99 -1.76
N THR A 110 4.79 -7.77 -1.74
CA THR A 110 3.82 -8.83 -1.48
C THR A 110 3.85 -9.90 -2.58
N LEU A 111 3.80 -9.48 -3.85
CA LEU A 111 3.86 -10.38 -5.00
C LEU A 111 5.16 -11.20 -5.04
N LYS A 112 6.29 -10.59 -4.67
CA LYS A 112 7.58 -11.27 -4.54
C LYS A 112 7.51 -12.43 -3.54
N VAL A 113 6.93 -12.21 -2.36
CA VAL A 113 6.80 -13.25 -1.33
C VAL A 113 5.85 -14.36 -1.79
N MET A 114 4.84 -14.03 -2.60
CA MET A 114 3.95 -15.00 -3.23
C MET A 114 4.58 -15.75 -4.42
N GLY A 115 5.86 -15.51 -4.76
CA GLY A 115 6.54 -16.14 -5.90
C GLY A 115 6.13 -15.59 -7.27
N ARG A 116 5.36 -14.50 -7.32
CA ARG A 116 4.88 -13.85 -8.55
C ARG A 116 5.87 -12.79 -9.03
N PHE A 117 7.08 -13.25 -9.36
CA PHE A 117 8.24 -12.37 -9.55
C PHE A 117 8.09 -11.37 -10.71
N ASP A 118 7.47 -11.75 -11.82
CA ASP A 118 7.33 -10.86 -12.97
C ASP A 118 6.36 -9.69 -12.68
N GLU A 119 5.24 -9.99 -12.01
CA GLU A 119 4.30 -8.96 -11.56
C GLU A 119 4.91 -8.07 -10.47
N ALA A 120 5.72 -8.65 -9.58
CA ALA A 120 6.47 -7.91 -8.58
C ALA A 120 7.44 -6.92 -9.22
N ALA A 121 8.19 -7.35 -10.24
CA ALA A 121 9.12 -6.50 -10.98
C ALA A 121 8.41 -5.32 -11.64
N ILE A 122 7.26 -5.55 -12.29
CA ILE A 122 6.44 -4.48 -12.89
C ILE A 122 6.03 -3.43 -11.85
N CYS A 123 5.59 -3.87 -10.67
CA CYS A 123 5.19 -2.97 -9.59
C CYS A 123 6.38 -2.17 -9.04
N CYS A 124 7.54 -2.80 -8.83
CA CYS A 124 8.73 -2.10 -8.36
C CYS A 124 9.34 -1.16 -9.43
N GLU A 125 9.26 -1.48 -10.72
CA GLU A 125 9.64 -0.57 -11.80
C GLU A 125 8.72 0.66 -11.85
N ARG A 126 7.42 0.47 -11.58
CA ARG A 126 6.48 1.59 -11.46
C ARG A 126 6.85 2.50 -10.28
N HIS A 127 7.17 1.93 -9.13
CA HIS A 127 7.71 2.66 -7.97
C HIS A 127 8.97 3.44 -8.36
N LEU A 128 9.95 2.79 -9.00
CA LEU A 128 11.21 3.42 -9.43
C LEU A 128 10.99 4.60 -10.38
N THR A 129 10.15 4.40 -11.39
CA THR A 129 9.80 5.43 -12.38
C THR A 129 9.20 6.66 -11.70
N LEU A 130 8.25 6.47 -10.79
CA LEU A 130 7.62 7.56 -10.06
C LEU A 130 8.60 8.26 -9.11
N ALA A 131 9.44 7.51 -8.41
CA ALA A 131 10.45 8.08 -7.52
C ALA A 131 11.41 9.00 -8.28
N ARG A 132 11.86 8.58 -9.48
CA ARG A 132 12.69 9.40 -10.37
C ARG A 132 11.97 10.65 -10.87
N GLN A 133 10.71 10.51 -11.30
CA GLN A 133 9.89 11.64 -11.75
C GLN A 133 9.69 12.70 -10.66
N LEU A 134 9.56 12.25 -9.40
CA LEU A 134 9.42 13.11 -8.23
C LEU A 134 10.75 13.67 -7.70
N GLY A 135 11.89 13.18 -8.20
CA GLY A 135 13.21 13.51 -7.66
C GLY A 135 13.47 12.97 -6.24
N ASP A 136 12.66 12.01 -5.76
CA ASP A 136 12.81 11.41 -4.43
C ASP A 136 13.90 10.34 -4.45
N ARG A 137 15.13 10.75 -4.16
CA ARG A 137 16.31 9.89 -4.15
C ARG A 137 16.20 8.74 -3.14
N LEU A 138 15.59 8.96 -1.98
CA LEU A 138 15.44 7.91 -0.97
C LEU A 138 14.43 6.85 -1.43
N SER A 139 13.35 7.28 -2.08
CA SER A 139 12.38 6.37 -2.68
C SER A 139 12.94 5.64 -3.89
N GLU A 140 13.79 6.31 -4.69
CA GLU A 140 14.53 5.70 -5.80
C GLU A 140 15.42 4.55 -5.28
N SER A 141 16.24 4.79 -4.25
CA SER A 141 17.08 3.75 -3.64
C SER A 141 16.26 2.58 -3.09
N ARG A 142 15.12 2.84 -2.45
CA ARG A 142 14.21 1.77 -1.99
C ARG A 142 13.66 0.95 -3.15
N ALA A 143 13.28 1.59 -4.26
CA ALA A 143 12.75 0.91 -5.43
C ALA A 143 13.81 0.03 -6.12
N LEU A 144 15.03 0.54 -6.27
CA LEU A 144 16.19 -0.22 -6.78
C LEU A 144 16.47 -1.44 -5.90
N TYR A 145 16.56 -1.24 -4.57
CA TYR A 145 16.75 -2.33 -3.63
C TYR A 145 15.64 -3.39 -3.70
N ASN A 146 14.38 -2.96 -3.84
CA ASN A 146 13.26 -3.88 -4.02
C ASN A 146 13.36 -4.68 -5.34
N LEU A 147 13.74 -4.05 -6.46
CA LEU A 147 13.98 -4.74 -7.73
C LEU A 147 15.10 -5.78 -7.62
N GLY A 148 16.22 -5.40 -7.00
CA GLY A 148 17.31 -6.33 -6.70
C GLY A 148 16.81 -7.54 -5.91
N ASN A 149 16.01 -7.32 -4.88
CA ASN A 149 15.42 -8.40 -4.07
C ASN A 149 14.44 -9.28 -4.86
N VAL A 150 13.66 -8.71 -5.78
CA VAL A 150 12.75 -9.48 -6.64
C VAL A 150 13.54 -10.44 -7.53
N TYR A 151 14.54 -9.92 -8.25
CA TYR A 151 15.35 -10.72 -9.16
C TYR A 151 16.23 -11.74 -8.42
N HIS A 152 16.77 -11.36 -7.26
CA HIS A 152 17.51 -12.29 -6.40
C HIS A 152 16.62 -13.46 -5.95
N SER A 153 15.40 -13.16 -5.50
CA SER A 153 14.44 -14.18 -5.08
C SER A 153 13.99 -15.07 -6.24
N LYS A 154 13.79 -14.48 -7.43
CA LYS A 154 13.46 -15.20 -8.66
C LYS A 154 14.54 -16.20 -9.04
N GLY A 155 15.80 -15.76 -9.11
CA GLY A 155 16.94 -16.62 -9.43
C GLY A 155 17.13 -17.74 -8.41
N LYS A 156 17.03 -17.42 -7.12
CA LYS A 156 17.10 -18.42 -6.04
C LYS A 156 15.98 -19.46 -6.15
N HIS A 157 14.74 -19.02 -6.38
CA HIS A 157 13.60 -19.92 -6.52
C HIS A 157 13.74 -20.85 -7.74
N MET A 158 14.22 -20.32 -8.88
CA MET A 158 14.50 -21.12 -10.08
C MET A 158 15.58 -22.17 -9.81
N GLY A 159 16.72 -21.79 -9.22
CA GLY A 159 17.82 -22.71 -8.93
C GLY A 159 17.47 -23.78 -7.87
N GLN A 160 16.53 -23.49 -6.96
CA GLN A 160 16.02 -24.50 -6.02
C GLN A 160 15.10 -25.53 -6.68
N ARG A 161 14.44 -25.17 -7.78
CA ARG A 161 13.53 -26.06 -8.50
C ARG A 161 14.28 -27.06 -9.39
N ASP A 162 15.50 -26.72 -9.80
CA ASP A 162 16.37 -27.58 -10.60
C ASP A 162 17.78 -27.71 -9.97
N PRO A 163 17.93 -28.52 -8.89
CA PRO A 163 19.19 -28.65 -8.18
C PRO A 163 20.20 -29.45 -9.02
N GLY A 164 21.05 -28.74 -9.78
CA GLY A 164 22.13 -29.36 -10.56
C GLY A 164 22.45 -28.64 -11.87
N ASP A 165 21.51 -27.84 -12.37
CA ASP A 165 21.71 -27.01 -13.56
C ASP A 165 21.61 -25.53 -13.20
N PHE A 166 22.71 -24.80 -13.37
CA PHE A 166 22.73 -23.35 -13.24
C PHE A 166 22.38 -22.76 -14.62
N SER A 167 21.09 -22.85 -14.95
CA SER A 167 20.56 -22.44 -16.24
C SER A 167 20.84 -20.96 -16.53
N ASP A 168 20.84 -20.59 -17.81
CA ASP A 168 21.08 -19.21 -18.22
C ASP A 168 20.02 -18.24 -17.66
N ASP A 169 18.78 -18.72 -17.44
CA ASP A 169 17.72 -17.94 -16.79
C ASP A 169 18.05 -17.61 -15.32
N VAL A 170 18.65 -18.56 -14.57
CA VAL A 170 19.09 -18.33 -13.19
C VAL A 170 20.21 -17.30 -13.16
N LYS A 171 21.20 -17.43 -14.06
CA LYS A 171 22.28 -16.45 -14.21
C LYS A 171 21.74 -15.08 -14.54
N GLU A 172 20.83 -14.99 -15.52
CA GLU A 172 20.24 -13.73 -15.95
C GLU A 172 19.51 -13.02 -14.80
N ALA A 173 18.68 -13.76 -14.06
CA ALA A 173 17.97 -13.20 -12.91
C ALA A 173 18.94 -12.69 -11.83
N LEU A 174 19.97 -13.45 -11.48
CA LEU A 174 20.94 -13.04 -10.46
C LEU A 174 21.81 -11.86 -10.93
N MET A 175 22.19 -11.83 -12.20
CA MET A 175 22.93 -10.70 -12.79
C MET A 175 22.09 -9.42 -12.82
N LYS A 176 20.79 -9.52 -13.15
CA LYS A 176 19.85 -8.39 -13.02
C LYS A 176 19.79 -7.89 -11.58
N ALA A 177 19.71 -8.80 -10.60
CA ALA A 177 19.70 -8.42 -9.19
C ALA A 177 20.93 -7.59 -8.80
N VAL A 178 22.13 -8.03 -9.21
CA VAL A 178 23.39 -7.30 -8.98
C VAL A 178 23.34 -5.90 -9.59
N GLY A 179 22.78 -5.76 -10.80
CA GLY A 179 22.65 -4.47 -11.47
C GLY A 179 21.79 -3.45 -10.72
N TYR A 180 20.87 -3.88 -9.85
CA TYR A 180 20.04 -2.99 -9.04
C TYR A 180 20.61 -2.70 -7.65
N TYR A 181 21.63 -3.42 -7.19
CA TYR A 181 22.26 -3.20 -5.89
C TYR A 181 23.45 -2.21 -5.94
N GLN A 182 23.81 -1.74 -7.13
CA GLN A 182 24.88 -0.76 -7.38
C GLN A 182 24.34 0.67 -7.32
#